data_AF-A0A7X7CYK5-F1
#
_entry.id   AF-A0A7X7CYK5-F1
#
_cell.length_a   1.000
_cell.length_b   1.000
_cell.length_c   1.000
_cell.angle_alpha   90.00
_cell.angle_beta   90.00
_cell.angle_gamma   90.00
#
_symmetry.space_group_name_H-M   'P 1'
#
loop_
_entity.id
_entity.type
_entity.pdbx_description
1 polymer ?
#
loop_
_entity_poly.entity_id
_entity_poly.type
_entity_poly.pdbx_seq_one_letter_code
_entity_poly.pdbx_strand_id
1 'polypeptide(L)'
;MERDIIKIDEEKCNGCGLCVPNCHEGALQVIDGKVRLVSELMCDGLGACIGYCPEGAITVERREAEPYDEIAVISEMVKKGANTVKAHLKHLKDHHEYGYLEEGTTWLVVNRDALMFDVDEVLAAINGKTERVLSSPAVHLNHGGSCPGSAERIIAPAVSLKVSTEADDAPSHLTHWPVQMHLVNPNAPAYRGADLLLAADCVAFSMGAFHSRHLKGKALAIACPKLDHGTESYIDKLTVMIDAARINTITVMMMEVPCCSGLIQMVRTALARASRKVPVKAITVSIEGKILQDNWI
;
A
#
# COMPACT_ATOMS: atom_id res chain seq x y z
N MET A 1 5.78 13.31 10.51
CA MET A 1 4.46 13.61 9.90
C MET A 1 3.41 12.92 10.73
N GLU A 2 2.37 13.58 11.24
CA GLU A 2 1.36 12.86 12.04
C GLU A 2 0.53 11.89 11.16
N ARG A 3 0.43 10.61 11.57
CA ARG A 3 -0.50 9.65 10.98
C ARG A 3 -1.46 9.11 12.04
N ASP A 4 -2.67 8.82 11.59
CA ASP A 4 -3.64 8.06 12.35
C ASP A 4 -3.29 6.56 12.24
N ILE A 5 -3.23 5.85 13.36
CA ILE A 5 -2.95 4.41 13.40
C ILE A 5 -3.91 3.70 14.35
N ILE A 6 -4.21 2.43 14.06
CA ILE A 6 -5.01 1.59 14.94
C ILE A 6 -4.19 1.18 16.17
N LYS A 7 -4.67 1.56 17.35
CA LYS A 7 -4.19 1.10 18.65
C LYS A 7 -5.15 0.04 19.19
N ILE A 8 -4.61 -1.05 19.74
CA ILE A 8 -5.39 -2.13 20.36
C ILE A 8 -5.04 -2.21 21.84
N ASP A 9 -6.06 -2.09 22.69
CA ASP A 9 -6.02 -2.32 24.12
C ASP A 9 -6.01 -3.83 24.38
N GLU A 10 -4.85 -4.35 24.78
CA GLU A 10 -4.65 -5.78 24.98
C GLU A 10 -5.35 -6.33 26.23
N GLU A 11 -5.72 -5.47 27.19
CA GLU A 11 -6.49 -5.87 28.38
C GLU A 11 -7.96 -6.08 28.01
N LYS A 12 -8.55 -5.15 27.24
CA LYS A 12 -9.93 -5.25 26.76
C LYS A 12 -10.11 -6.28 25.64
N CYS A 13 -9.10 -6.50 24.79
CA CYS A 13 -9.25 -7.41 23.66
C CYS A 13 -9.45 -8.87 24.13
N ASN A 14 -10.60 -9.47 23.84
CA ASN A 14 -10.89 -10.88 24.16
C ASN A 14 -10.53 -11.87 23.04
N GLY A 15 -9.92 -11.40 21.94
CA GLY A 15 -9.50 -12.26 20.82
C GLY A 15 -10.60 -12.72 19.88
N CYS A 16 -11.85 -12.24 20.00
CA CYS A 16 -12.99 -12.68 19.18
C CYS A 16 -12.82 -12.52 17.66
N GLY A 17 -11.86 -11.69 17.20
CA GLY A 17 -11.48 -11.58 15.79
C GLY A 17 -12.48 -10.88 14.87
N LEU A 18 -13.64 -10.42 15.36
CA LEU A 18 -14.70 -9.80 14.55
C LEU A 18 -14.24 -8.55 13.76
N CYS A 19 -13.21 -7.86 14.25
CA CYS A 19 -12.59 -6.71 13.59
C CYS A 19 -11.62 -7.09 12.44
N VAL A 20 -11.12 -8.34 12.39
CA VAL A 20 -10.11 -8.79 11.42
C VAL A 20 -10.66 -8.80 9.98
N PRO A 21 -11.84 -9.37 9.67
CA PRO A 21 -12.42 -9.31 8.32
C PRO A 21 -12.70 -7.88 7.82
N ASN A 22 -12.78 -6.91 8.72
CA ASN A 22 -13.08 -5.50 8.42
C ASN A 22 -11.81 -4.65 8.23
N CYS A 23 -10.62 -5.24 8.41
CA CYS A 23 -9.35 -4.65 8.02
C CYS A 23 -9.05 -5.01 6.56
N HIS A 24 -9.47 -4.15 5.64
CA HIS A 24 -9.31 -4.34 4.18
C HIS A 24 -7.85 -4.50 3.73
N GLU A 25 -6.92 -3.94 4.50
CA GLU A 25 -5.48 -3.98 4.26
C GLU A 25 -4.78 -5.22 4.88
N GLY A 26 -5.53 -6.08 5.59
CA GLY A 26 -4.97 -7.31 6.19
C GLY A 26 -4.00 -7.09 7.36
N ALA A 27 -3.90 -5.87 7.89
CA ALA A 27 -2.99 -5.49 8.96
C ALA A 27 -3.31 -6.10 10.34
N LEU A 28 -4.50 -6.68 10.54
CA LEU A 28 -4.93 -7.31 11.79
C LEU A 28 -4.96 -8.83 11.69
N GLN A 29 -4.47 -9.53 12.72
CA GLN A 29 -4.59 -10.99 12.86
C GLN A 29 -4.91 -11.40 14.30
N VAL A 30 -5.51 -12.58 14.51
CA VAL A 30 -5.67 -13.18 15.84
C VAL A 30 -4.45 -14.04 16.15
N ILE A 31 -3.72 -13.71 17.20
CA ILE A 31 -2.47 -14.36 17.63
C ILE A 31 -2.50 -14.49 19.16
N ASP A 32 -2.21 -15.69 19.65
CA ASP A 32 -2.16 -16.03 21.08
C ASP A 32 -3.42 -15.58 21.85
N GLY A 33 -4.60 -15.73 21.22
CA GLY A 33 -5.89 -15.36 21.81
C GLY A 33 -6.16 -13.85 21.89
N LYS A 34 -5.40 -13.02 21.18
CA LYS A 34 -5.59 -11.55 21.10
C LYS A 34 -5.56 -11.10 19.64
N VAL A 35 -6.24 -9.99 19.32
CA VAL A 35 -6.03 -9.34 18.02
C VAL A 35 -4.76 -8.51 18.09
N ARG A 36 -3.86 -8.69 17.11
CA ARG A 36 -2.61 -7.94 16.98
C ARG A 36 -2.63 -7.14 15.66
N LEU A 37 -2.10 -5.93 15.70
CA LEU A 37 -1.66 -5.22 14.50
C LEU A 37 -0.32 -5.83 14.08
N VAL A 38 -0.33 -6.62 13.01
CA VAL A 38 0.85 -7.33 12.48
C VAL A 38 1.56 -6.57 11.37
N SER A 39 1.01 -5.45 10.92
CA SER A 39 1.63 -4.59 9.91
C SER A 39 1.22 -3.15 10.14
N GLU A 40 2.12 -2.37 10.71
CA GLU A 40 1.90 -0.92 10.80
C GLU A 40 2.01 -0.22 9.44
N LEU A 41 2.76 -0.80 8.51
CA LEU A 41 2.95 -0.30 7.14
C LEU A 41 1.64 -0.32 6.36
N MET A 42 0.88 -1.41 6.49
CA MET A 42 -0.43 -1.60 5.87
C MET A 42 -1.58 -1.01 6.70
N CYS A 43 -1.30 -0.28 7.80
CA CYS A 43 -2.35 0.35 8.59
C CYS A 43 -2.66 1.75 8.02
N ASP A 44 -3.79 1.86 7.32
CA ASP A 44 -4.29 3.10 6.69
C ASP A 44 -4.82 4.15 7.67
N GLY A 45 -5.04 3.79 8.94
CA GLY A 45 -5.61 4.66 9.97
C GLY A 45 -7.13 4.89 9.87
N LEU A 46 -7.83 4.28 8.90
CA LEU A 46 -9.22 4.61 8.54
C LEU A 46 -10.25 4.30 9.63
N GLY A 47 -9.91 3.43 10.61
CA GLY A 47 -10.80 3.11 11.72
C GLY A 47 -11.93 2.13 11.39
N ALA A 48 -11.99 1.56 10.18
CA ALA A 48 -13.05 0.66 9.73
C ALA A 48 -13.28 -0.55 10.66
N CYS A 49 -12.23 -1.02 11.33
CA CYS A 49 -12.27 -2.14 12.27
C CYS A 49 -12.88 -1.80 13.65
N ILE A 50 -13.01 -0.52 14.02
CA ILE A 50 -13.41 -0.07 15.36
C ILE A 50 -14.87 -0.45 15.67
N GLY A 51 -15.78 -0.20 14.74
CA GLY A 51 -17.21 -0.51 14.90
C GLY A 51 -17.55 -2.00 15.05
N TYR A 52 -16.56 -2.88 14.83
CA TYR A 52 -16.68 -4.34 14.93
C TYR A 52 -15.99 -4.92 16.17
N CYS A 53 -15.47 -4.08 17.08
CA CYS A 53 -14.94 -4.54 18.36
C CYS A 53 -16.01 -4.40 19.46
N PRO A 54 -16.66 -5.51 19.90
CA PRO A 54 -17.68 -5.44 20.95
C PRO A 54 -17.14 -4.96 22.30
N GLU A 55 -15.85 -5.18 22.57
CA GLU A 55 -15.18 -4.80 23.82
C GLU A 55 -14.70 -3.33 23.83
N GLY A 56 -14.87 -2.58 22.73
CA GLY A 56 -14.32 -1.22 22.61
C GLY A 56 -12.79 -1.17 22.74
N ALA A 57 -12.10 -2.26 22.41
CA ALA A 57 -10.65 -2.42 22.57
C ALA A 57 -9.81 -1.78 21.46
N ILE A 58 -10.43 -1.14 20.46
CA ILE A 58 -9.75 -0.58 19.29
C ILE A 58 -10.02 0.92 19.22
N THR A 59 -8.95 1.71 19.12
CA THR A 59 -9.00 3.17 18.98
C THR A 59 -8.10 3.64 17.84
N VAL A 60 -8.36 4.84 17.31
CA VAL A 60 -7.37 5.56 16.50
C VAL A 60 -6.47 6.35 17.45
N GLU A 61 -5.16 6.20 17.29
CA GLU A 61 -4.15 7.07 17.89
C GLU A 61 -3.52 7.90 16.79
N ARG A 62 -3.57 9.23 16.91
CA ARG A 62 -2.75 10.12 16.09
C ARG A 62 -1.38 10.24 16.73
N ARG A 63 -0.33 9.88 15.98
CA ARG A 63 1.05 10.01 16.45
C ARG A 63 1.96 10.47 15.33
N GLU A 64 3.09 11.06 15.70
CA GLU A 64 4.13 11.40 14.74
C GLU A 64 4.68 10.11 14.11
N ALA A 65 4.43 9.96 12.80
CA ALA A 65 5.10 8.99 11.96
C ALA A 65 6.47 9.55 11.59
N GLU A 66 7.48 8.98 12.26
CA GLU A 66 8.79 8.80 11.67
C GLU A 66 8.70 7.95 10.38
N PRO A 67 9.72 8.00 9.51
CA PRO A 67 9.85 7.04 8.42
C PRO A 67 9.69 5.60 8.91
N TYR A 68 9.17 4.71 8.07
CA TYR A 68 9.02 3.31 8.46
C TYR A 68 10.39 2.71 8.81
N ASP A 69 10.53 2.30 10.06
CA ASP A 69 11.72 1.68 10.62
C ASP A 69 11.35 0.28 11.09
N GLU A 70 11.74 -0.72 10.31
CA GLU A 70 11.51 -2.13 10.61
C GLU A 70 12.18 -2.54 11.93
N ILE A 71 13.35 -1.97 12.25
CA ILE A 71 14.07 -2.26 13.49
C ILE A 71 13.26 -1.77 14.70
N ALA A 72 12.64 -0.59 14.60
CA ALA A 72 11.72 -0.11 15.63
C ALA A 72 10.49 -1.05 15.76
N VAL A 73 9.85 -1.41 14.64
CA VAL A 73 8.68 -2.29 14.61
C VAL A 73 8.97 -3.66 15.22
N ILE A 74 10.03 -4.34 14.78
CA ILE A 74 10.39 -5.67 15.27
C ILE A 74 10.75 -5.65 16.77
N SER A 75 11.41 -4.59 17.24
CA SER A 75 11.79 -4.43 18.67
C SER A 75 10.59 -4.27 19.61
N GLU A 76 9.46 -3.75 19.12
CA GLU A 76 8.19 -3.74 19.86
C GLU A 76 7.44 -5.08 19.71
N MET A 77 7.50 -5.71 18.54
CA MET A 77 6.81 -6.98 18.29
C MET A 77 7.41 -8.16 19.05
N VAL A 78 8.72 -8.19 19.32
CA VAL A 78 9.32 -9.27 20.14
C VAL A 78 8.74 -9.33 21.56
N LYS A 79 8.31 -8.18 22.12
CA LYS A 79 7.63 -8.10 23.43
C LYS A 79 6.27 -8.81 23.43
N LYS A 80 5.67 -9.01 22.24
CA LYS A 80 4.39 -9.69 21.99
C LYS A 80 4.57 -11.17 21.62
N GLY A 81 5.79 -11.71 21.76
CA GLY A 81 6.09 -13.13 21.62
C GLY A 81 6.36 -13.63 20.20
N ALA A 82 6.93 -14.83 20.11
CA ALA A 82 7.42 -15.44 18.88
C ALA A 82 6.36 -15.55 17.78
N ASN A 83 5.09 -15.81 18.13
CA ASN A 83 4.03 -15.98 17.13
C ASN A 83 3.64 -14.65 16.48
N THR A 84 3.68 -13.53 17.22
CA THR A 84 3.50 -12.18 16.65
C THR A 84 4.60 -11.87 15.64
N VAL A 85 5.85 -12.18 15.99
CA VAL A 85 7.03 -12.00 15.12
C VAL A 85 6.95 -12.88 13.87
N LYS A 86 6.63 -14.18 14.02
CA LYS A 86 6.42 -15.10 12.89
C LYS A 86 5.33 -14.59 11.95
N ALA A 87 4.20 -14.10 12.48
CA ALA A 87 3.11 -13.57 11.67
C ALA A 87 3.51 -12.31 10.89
N HIS A 88 4.25 -11.39 11.53
CA HIS A 88 4.75 -10.18 10.89
C HIS A 88 5.76 -10.46 9.77
N LEU A 89 6.81 -11.23 10.05
CA LEU A 89 7.81 -11.59 9.04
C LEU A 89 7.19 -12.41 7.91
N LYS A 90 6.20 -13.27 8.21
CA LYS A 90 5.45 -13.99 7.18
C LYS A 90 4.63 -13.01 6.33
N HIS A 91 3.98 -12.02 6.94
CA HIS A 91 3.26 -10.97 6.21
C HIS A 91 4.20 -10.18 5.29
N LEU A 92 5.35 -9.71 5.77
CA LEU A 92 6.37 -9.05 4.92
C LEU A 92 6.78 -9.94 3.73
N LYS A 93 7.02 -11.23 3.98
CA LYS A 93 7.37 -12.21 2.94
C LYS A 93 6.23 -12.46 1.94
N ASP A 94 5.00 -12.63 2.42
CA ASP A 94 3.80 -12.84 1.59
C ASP A 94 3.50 -11.61 0.71
N HIS A 95 3.82 -10.41 1.21
CA HIS A 95 3.68 -9.13 0.51
C HIS A 95 4.93 -8.70 -0.29
N HIS A 96 5.95 -9.55 -0.38
CA HIS A 96 7.18 -9.32 -1.16
C HIS A 96 8.04 -8.12 -0.69
N GLU A 97 7.88 -7.67 0.54
CA GLU A 97 8.66 -6.59 1.16
C GLU A 97 10.03 -7.09 1.64
N TYR A 98 10.84 -7.61 0.71
CA TYR A 98 12.07 -8.33 1.02
C TYR A 98 13.15 -7.48 1.70
N GLY A 99 13.18 -6.17 1.48
CA GLY A 99 14.11 -5.26 2.17
C GLY A 99 13.84 -5.19 3.67
N TYR A 100 12.60 -4.91 4.05
CA TYR A 100 12.18 -4.93 5.46
C TYR A 100 12.28 -6.35 6.05
N LEU A 101 11.97 -7.40 5.28
CA LEU A 101 12.19 -8.77 5.73
C LEU A 101 13.67 -9.05 6.08
N GLU A 102 14.62 -8.54 5.30
CA GLU A 102 16.06 -8.66 5.56
C GLU A 102 16.48 -7.84 6.81
N GLU A 103 15.98 -6.61 6.95
CA GLU A 103 16.23 -5.76 8.13
C GLU A 103 15.73 -6.41 9.43
N GLY A 104 14.46 -6.84 9.47
CA GLY A 104 13.85 -7.45 10.65
C GLY A 104 14.47 -8.80 11.02
N THR A 105 14.77 -9.65 10.04
CA THR A 105 15.45 -10.93 10.31
C THR A 105 16.91 -10.74 10.77
N THR A 106 17.63 -9.76 10.20
CA THR A 106 18.99 -9.40 10.64
C THR A 106 18.98 -8.92 12.08
N TRP A 107 18.03 -8.05 12.45
CA TRP A 107 17.92 -7.55 13.83
C TRP A 107 17.68 -8.67 14.84
N LEU A 108 16.80 -9.64 14.52
CA LEU A 108 16.55 -10.80 15.38
C LEU A 108 17.80 -11.66 15.59
N VAL A 109 18.61 -11.88 14.54
CA VAL A 109 19.86 -12.64 14.66
C VAL A 109 20.87 -11.91 15.55
N VAL A 110 21.01 -10.58 15.40
CA VAL A 110 21.92 -9.76 16.22
C VAL A 110 21.51 -9.73 17.69
N ASN A 111 20.21 -9.72 17.99
CA ASN A 111 19.69 -9.60 19.36
C ASN A 111 19.30 -10.94 20.01
N ARG A 112 19.62 -12.09 19.37
CA ARG A 112 19.09 -13.41 19.72
C ARG A 112 19.20 -13.78 21.21
N ASP A 113 20.31 -13.42 21.87
CA ASP A 113 20.56 -13.78 23.27
C ASP A 113 19.73 -12.97 24.28
N ALA A 114 19.11 -11.87 23.85
CA ALA A 114 18.23 -11.02 24.66
C ALA A 114 16.74 -11.34 24.51
N LEU A 115 16.37 -12.28 23.62
CA LEU A 115 14.98 -12.59 23.29
C LEU A 115 14.44 -13.77 24.10
N MET A 116 13.15 -13.71 24.46
CA MET A 116 12.50 -14.73 25.29
C MET A 116 12.02 -15.97 24.50
N PHE A 117 12.53 -16.17 23.28
CA PHE A 117 12.13 -17.25 22.38
C PHE A 117 13.26 -17.62 21.41
N ASP A 118 13.18 -18.80 20.81
CA ASP A 118 14.16 -19.29 19.84
C ASP A 118 14.01 -18.56 18.48
N VAL A 119 15.03 -17.78 18.11
CA VAL A 119 15.10 -17.07 16.83
C VAL A 119 15.25 -18.04 15.65
N ASP A 120 15.96 -19.15 15.81
CA ASP A 120 16.17 -20.10 14.72
C ASP A 120 14.85 -20.81 14.37
N GLU A 121 13.97 -21.05 15.37
CA GLU A 121 12.61 -21.57 15.16
C GLU A 121 11.72 -20.56 14.39
N VAL A 122 11.83 -19.27 14.72
CA VAL A 122 11.14 -18.19 14.00
C VAL A 122 11.59 -18.14 12.53
N LEU A 123 12.90 -18.09 12.28
CA LEU A 123 13.46 -18.00 10.92
C LEU A 123 13.17 -19.27 10.09
N ALA A 124 13.17 -20.44 10.70
CA ALA A 124 12.81 -21.70 10.05
C ALA A 124 11.33 -21.69 9.58
N ALA A 125 10.42 -21.15 10.39
CA ALA A 125 9.00 -21.02 10.04
C ALA A 125 8.76 -20.07 8.86
N ILE A 126 9.59 -19.04 8.69
CA ILE A 126 9.53 -18.12 7.54
C ILE A 126 10.10 -18.76 6.28
N ASN A 127 11.22 -19.48 6.38
CA ASN A 127 11.93 -19.99 5.20
C ASN A 127 11.40 -21.32 4.65
N GLY A 128 10.84 -22.18 5.50
CA GLY A 128 10.06 -23.36 5.10
C GLY A 128 10.90 -24.55 4.60
N LYS A 129 10.78 -25.69 5.29
CA LYS A 129 11.11 -26.99 4.68
C LYS A 129 9.99 -27.40 3.72
N THR A 130 10.37 -27.93 2.56
CA THR A 130 9.43 -28.40 1.53
C THR A 130 8.77 -29.72 1.94
N GLU A 131 7.57 -29.68 2.54
CA GLU A 131 6.74 -30.88 2.72
C GLU A 131 5.32 -30.69 2.17
N ARG A 132 4.91 -31.64 1.31
CA ARG A 132 3.53 -31.79 0.86
C ARG A 132 2.78 -32.64 1.88
N VAL A 133 1.60 -32.19 2.34
CA VAL A 133 0.67 -33.05 3.09
C VAL A 133 -0.68 -33.08 2.38
N LEU A 134 -1.28 -34.26 2.34
CA LEU A 134 -2.49 -34.61 1.58
C LEU A 134 -3.79 -34.26 2.33
N SER A 135 -4.91 -34.32 1.61
CA SER A 135 -6.15 -33.60 1.90
C SER A 135 -7.15 -34.29 2.84
N SER A 136 -7.73 -33.51 3.77
CA SER A 136 -9.18 -33.43 4.12
C SER A 136 -9.90 -34.65 4.73
N PRO A 137 -11.16 -34.48 5.26
CA PRO A 137 -12.04 -33.29 5.32
C PRO A 137 -12.22 -32.74 6.77
N ALA A 138 -13.16 -31.87 7.18
CA ALA A 138 -14.38 -31.30 6.57
C ALA A 138 -14.80 -29.93 7.19
N VAL A 139 -15.81 -29.27 6.57
CA VAL A 139 -16.72 -28.17 7.06
C VAL A 139 -16.12 -27.11 8.02
N HIS A 140 -15.83 -25.87 7.61
CA HIS A 140 -16.81 -24.86 7.15
C HIS A 140 -16.18 -23.83 6.20
N LEU A 141 -16.93 -23.39 5.19
CA LEU A 141 -16.51 -22.37 4.22
C LEU A 141 -16.59 -20.96 4.83
N ASN A 142 -15.45 -20.39 5.21
CA ASN A 142 -15.29 -18.94 5.29
C ASN A 142 -14.30 -18.51 4.20
N HIS A 143 -14.79 -17.79 3.20
CA HIS A 143 -13.95 -17.14 2.19
C HIS A 143 -13.25 -15.92 2.82
N GLY A 144 -12.17 -16.18 3.57
CA GLY A 144 -11.21 -15.15 4.02
C GLY A 144 -10.35 -14.64 2.87
N GLY A 145 -10.97 -14.27 1.75
CA GLY A 145 -10.28 -13.64 0.62
C GLY A 145 -10.10 -12.16 0.91
N SER A 146 -8.86 -11.73 1.11
CA SER A 146 -8.51 -10.30 1.01
C SER A 146 -9.12 -9.73 -0.27
N CYS A 147 -9.76 -8.56 -0.18
CA CYS A 147 -10.38 -7.93 -1.33
C CYS A 147 -9.30 -7.72 -2.41
N PRO A 148 -9.44 -8.28 -3.62
CA PRO A 148 -8.48 -8.05 -4.69
C PRO A 148 -8.31 -6.56 -5.04
N GLY A 149 -9.25 -5.71 -4.61
CA GLY A 149 -9.22 -4.26 -4.77
C GLY A 149 -8.18 -3.52 -3.92
N SER A 150 -7.85 -4.00 -2.70
CA SER A 150 -6.82 -3.39 -1.83
C SER A 150 -5.48 -4.13 -1.85
N ALA A 151 -5.49 -5.45 -2.09
CA ALA A 151 -4.29 -6.28 -2.06
C ALA A 151 -3.20 -5.79 -3.04
N GLU A 152 -2.04 -5.37 -2.51
CA GLU A 152 -0.91 -4.92 -3.34
C GLU A 152 -0.38 -6.05 -4.25
N ARG A 153 -0.11 -5.73 -5.52
CA ARG A 153 0.38 -6.67 -6.54
C ARG A 153 1.35 -6.00 -7.49
N ILE A 154 2.47 -6.67 -7.77
CA ILE A 154 3.31 -6.37 -8.92
C ILE A 154 2.72 -7.07 -10.15
N ILE A 155 2.53 -6.34 -11.24
CA ILE A 155 2.02 -6.86 -12.51
C ILE A 155 3.19 -6.95 -13.50
N ALA A 156 3.58 -8.18 -13.85
CA ALA A 156 4.65 -8.42 -14.80
C ALA A 156 4.27 -7.92 -16.21
N PRO A 157 5.16 -7.22 -16.94
CA PRO A 157 4.89 -6.79 -18.30
C PRO A 157 4.64 -7.98 -19.23
N ALA A 158 3.56 -7.92 -20.02
CA ALA A 158 3.29 -8.92 -21.05
C ALA A 158 4.35 -8.81 -22.17
N VAL A 159 5.25 -9.80 -22.26
CA VAL A 159 6.25 -9.89 -23.33
C VAL A 159 5.58 -10.40 -24.61
N SER A 160 5.01 -9.49 -25.40
CA SER A 160 4.46 -9.83 -26.72
C SER A 160 5.57 -9.80 -27.78
N LEU A 161 5.88 -10.98 -28.33
CA LEU A 161 6.83 -11.17 -29.43
C LEU A 161 6.17 -11.13 -30.82
N LYS A 162 4.90 -10.69 -30.92
CA LYS A 162 4.17 -10.64 -32.19
C LYS A 162 4.03 -9.21 -32.71
N VAL A 163 4.41 -9.03 -33.97
CA VAL A 163 3.97 -7.90 -34.79
C VAL A 163 2.61 -8.28 -35.36
N SER A 164 1.54 -7.69 -34.85
CA SER A 164 0.18 -7.86 -35.39
C SER A 164 -0.33 -6.57 -36.03
N THR A 165 -0.98 -6.74 -37.18
CA THR A 165 -1.61 -5.68 -37.97
C THR A 165 -3.11 -5.63 -37.66
N GLU A 166 -3.50 -4.62 -36.88
CA GLU A 166 -4.88 -4.23 -36.52
C GLU A 166 -5.74 -5.26 -35.74
N ALA A 167 -6.48 -4.75 -34.74
CA ALA A 167 -7.48 -5.44 -33.93
C ALA A 167 -7.02 -6.55 -32.95
N ASP A 168 -5.77 -6.53 -32.47
CA ASP A 168 -5.40 -7.13 -31.18
C ASP A 168 -5.68 -6.14 -30.03
N ASP A 169 -6.16 -6.62 -28.88
CA ASP A 169 -6.25 -5.83 -27.65
C ASP A 169 -4.86 -5.33 -27.24
N ALA A 170 -4.72 -4.00 -27.08
CA ALA A 170 -3.44 -3.40 -26.71
C ALA A 170 -3.02 -3.88 -25.30
N PRO A 171 -1.78 -4.37 -25.12
CA PRO A 171 -1.34 -4.92 -23.84
C PRO A 171 -1.36 -3.86 -22.75
N SER A 172 -1.87 -4.22 -21.57
CA SER A 172 -1.85 -3.31 -20.42
C SER A 172 -0.42 -2.96 -20.04
N HIS A 173 -0.16 -1.66 -19.91
CA HIS A 173 1.08 -1.13 -19.36
C HIS A 173 1.03 -0.88 -17.85
N LEU A 174 -0.01 -1.34 -17.15
CA LEU A 174 -0.07 -1.25 -15.69
C LEU A 174 0.90 -2.25 -15.06
N THR A 175 1.79 -1.76 -14.20
CA THR A 175 2.85 -2.56 -13.54
C THR A 175 2.57 -2.86 -12.07
N HIS A 176 1.52 -2.28 -11.49
CA HIS A 176 1.18 -2.46 -10.08
C HIS A 176 -0.32 -2.28 -9.81
N TRP A 177 -0.77 -2.70 -8.63
CA TRP A 177 -2.11 -2.48 -8.08
C TRP A 177 -2.00 -2.43 -6.55
N PRO A 178 -2.83 -1.69 -5.79
CA PRO A 178 -3.93 -0.81 -6.23
C PRO A 178 -3.44 0.53 -6.82
N VAL A 179 -4.34 1.23 -7.52
CA VAL A 179 -4.03 2.52 -8.17
C VAL A 179 -4.78 3.72 -7.59
N GLN A 180 -5.82 3.50 -6.78
CA GLN A 180 -6.65 4.56 -6.19
C GLN A 180 -5.91 5.26 -5.03
N MET A 181 -5.85 6.59 -5.00
CA MET A 181 -5.09 7.35 -3.99
C MET A 181 -5.52 7.06 -2.54
N HIS A 182 -6.79 6.69 -2.30
CA HIS A 182 -7.22 6.15 -0.99
C HIS A 182 -6.46 4.90 -0.58
N LEU A 183 -6.23 3.96 -1.51
CA LEU A 183 -5.70 2.62 -1.25
C LEU A 183 -4.18 2.51 -1.42
N VAL A 184 -3.54 3.37 -2.22
CA VAL A 184 -2.11 3.21 -2.51
C VAL A 184 -1.23 3.43 -1.27
N ASN A 185 -0.28 2.53 -1.03
CA ASN A 185 0.80 2.71 -0.07
C ASN A 185 1.91 3.57 -0.72
N PRO A 186 2.25 4.76 -0.18
CA PRO A 186 3.28 5.61 -0.79
C PRO A 186 4.71 5.04 -0.68
N ASN A 187 4.94 4.03 0.15
CA ASN A 187 6.23 3.34 0.32
C ASN A 187 6.37 2.05 -0.53
N ALA A 188 5.30 1.67 -1.24
CA ALA A 188 5.26 0.50 -2.11
C ALA A 188 6.45 0.47 -3.09
N PRO A 189 7.08 -0.70 -3.35
CA PRO A 189 8.19 -0.83 -4.28
C PRO A 189 7.93 -0.23 -5.66
N ALA A 190 6.67 -0.23 -6.12
CA ALA A 190 6.24 0.34 -7.39
C ALA A 190 6.51 1.85 -7.55
N TYR A 191 6.60 2.61 -6.44
CA TYR A 191 6.89 4.05 -6.47
C TYR A 191 8.38 4.39 -6.29
N ARG A 192 9.22 3.41 -5.91
CA ARG A 192 10.65 3.65 -5.60
C ARG A 192 11.42 4.05 -6.86
N GLY A 193 11.86 5.31 -6.94
CA GLY A 193 12.54 5.87 -8.12
C GLY A 193 11.66 5.92 -9.37
N ALA A 194 10.33 5.92 -9.22
CA ALA A 194 9.41 5.86 -10.36
C ALA A 194 9.16 7.22 -11.02
N ASP A 195 8.82 7.22 -12.30
CA ASP A 195 8.01 8.31 -12.87
C ASP A 195 6.56 8.12 -12.43
N LEU A 196 6.00 9.07 -11.68
CA LEU A 196 4.60 9.02 -11.25
C LEU A 196 3.68 9.60 -12.34
N LEU A 197 2.61 8.88 -12.66
CA LEU A 197 1.45 9.40 -13.37
C LEU A 197 0.28 9.52 -12.37
N LEU A 198 -0.07 10.75 -11.99
CA LEU A 198 -1.26 11.06 -11.19
C LEU A 198 -2.38 11.51 -12.14
N ALA A 199 -3.36 10.66 -12.40
CA ALA A 199 -4.43 10.95 -13.35
C ALA A 199 -5.80 11.09 -12.67
N ALA A 200 -6.61 12.05 -13.11
CA ALA A 200 -8.02 12.08 -12.74
C ALA A 200 -8.77 10.88 -13.36
N ASP A 201 -9.66 10.24 -12.61
CA ASP A 201 -10.34 8.99 -12.97
C ASP A 201 -10.89 8.97 -14.41
N CYS A 202 -11.53 10.05 -14.84
CA CYS A 202 -12.14 10.18 -16.17
C CYS A 202 -11.13 10.21 -17.32
N VAL A 203 -9.85 10.48 -17.09
CA VAL A 203 -8.81 10.62 -18.14
C VAL A 203 -8.60 9.30 -18.88
N ALA A 204 -8.46 8.19 -18.15
CA ALA A 204 -8.23 6.89 -18.78
C ALA A 204 -9.43 6.45 -19.63
N PHE A 205 -10.65 6.80 -19.22
CA PHE A 205 -11.89 6.48 -19.93
C PHE A 205 -12.18 7.42 -21.12
N SER A 206 -11.64 8.65 -21.12
CA SER A 206 -11.75 9.55 -22.29
C SER A 206 -10.71 9.26 -23.37
N MET A 207 -9.57 8.63 -23.02
CA MET A 207 -8.45 8.42 -23.92
C MET A 207 -8.21 6.95 -24.26
N GLY A 208 -8.73 6.49 -25.41
CA GLY A 208 -8.60 5.09 -25.86
C GLY A 208 -7.16 4.55 -25.99
N ALA A 209 -6.14 5.42 -26.04
CA ALA A 209 -4.71 5.05 -26.06
C ALA A 209 -3.96 5.42 -24.76
N PHE A 210 -4.65 5.56 -23.63
CA PHE A 210 -4.07 5.98 -22.34
C PHE A 210 -2.87 5.11 -21.92
N HIS A 211 -3.01 3.79 -21.95
CA HIS A 211 -1.97 2.88 -21.49
C HIS A 211 -0.67 3.02 -22.31
N SER A 212 -0.78 3.06 -23.64
CA SER A 212 0.37 3.07 -24.55
C SER A 212 1.04 4.45 -24.70
N ARG A 213 0.27 5.54 -24.53
CA ARG A 213 0.79 6.91 -24.68
C ARG A 213 1.22 7.59 -23.38
N HIS A 214 0.60 7.24 -22.24
CA HIS A 214 0.77 7.98 -20.99
C HIS A 214 1.25 7.12 -19.82
N LEU A 215 0.71 5.90 -19.67
CA LEU A 215 1.07 5.02 -18.55
C LEU A 215 2.40 4.25 -18.76
N LYS A 216 2.76 3.94 -20.00
CA LYS A 216 3.92 3.09 -20.32
C LYS A 216 5.21 3.58 -19.64
N GLY A 217 5.74 2.77 -18.71
CA GLY A 217 6.96 3.04 -17.95
C GLY A 217 6.78 3.92 -16.72
N LYS A 218 5.54 4.18 -16.30
CA LYS A 218 5.19 5.02 -15.13
C LYS A 218 4.42 4.22 -14.08
N ALA A 219 4.61 4.58 -12.81
CA ALA A 219 3.73 4.12 -11.75
C ALA A 219 2.43 4.94 -11.77
N LEU A 220 1.27 4.29 -11.71
CA LEU A 220 -0.02 4.98 -11.69
C LEU A 220 -0.45 5.35 -10.27
N ALA A 221 -1.10 6.50 -10.14
CA ALA A 221 -2.06 6.77 -9.09
C ALA A 221 -3.25 7.54 -9.70
N ILE A 222 -4.47 7.30 -9.21
CA ILE A 222 -5.68 8.00 -9.65
C ILE A 222 -6.46 8.59 -8.48
N ALA A 223 -7.13 9.72 -8.72
CA ALA A 223 -7.95 10.43 -7.74
C ALA A 223 -8.95 11.36 -8.42
N CYS A 224 -10.13 11.52 -7.83
CA CYS A 224 -11.16 12.43 -8.29
C CYS A 224 -11.47 13.49 -7.20
N PRO A 225 -10.93 14.73 -7.28
CA PRO A 225 -11.11 15.76 -6.23
C PRO A 225 -12.57 16.20 -5.95
N LYS A 226 -13.54 15.69 -6.71
CA LYS A 226 -14.99 15.90 -6.51
C LYS A 226 -15.67 14.78 -5.72
N LEU A 227 -15.17 13.55 -5.87
CA LEU A 227 -15.78 12.34 -5.29
C LEU A 227 -15.01 11.88 -4.05
N ASP A 228 -13.70 12.14 -4.04
CA ASP A 228 -12.80 11.75 -2.98
C ASP A 228 -12.91 12.69 -1.79
N HIS A 229 -12.88 12.10 -0.61
CA HIS A 229 -12.83 12.77 0.69
C HIS A 229 -11.49 12.50 1.36
N GLY A 230 -11.08 13.36 2.31
CA GLY A 230 -9.81 13.21 3.01
C GLY A 230 -8.58 13.53 2.16
N THR A 231 -8.69 14.48 1.22
CA THR A 231 -7.63 14.91 0.29
C THR A 231 -6.30 15.32 0.95
N GLU A 232 -6.32 15.68 2.23
CA GLU A 232 -5.11 15.94 3.03
C GLU A 232 -4.19 14.71 3.06
N SER A 233 -4.76 13.51 3.27
CA SER A 233 -4.01 12.25 3.23
C SER A 233 -3.35 11.99 1.87
N TYR A 234 -3.90 12.53 0.79
CA TYR A 234 -3.30 12.41 -0.54
C TYR A 234 -2.10 13.34 -0.71
N ILE A 235 -2.18 14.55 -0.16
CA ILE A 235 -1.05 15.50 -0.11
C ILE A 235 0.10 14.89 0.68
N ASP A 236 -0.23 14.23 1.79
CA ASP A 236 0.74 13.54 2.65
C ASP A 236 1.35 12.31 1.95
N LYS A 237 0.54 11.44 1.33
CA LYS A 237 1.03 10.34 0.48
C LYS A 237 1.93 10.84 -0.66
N LEU A 238 1.54 11.92 -1.36
CA LEU A 238 2.36 12.55 -2.40
C LEU A 238 3.68 13.08 -1.84
N THR A 239 3.67 13.70 -0.65
CA THR A 239 4.89 14.17 0.03
C THR A 239 5.82 13.00 0.35
N VAL A 240 5.29 11.88 0.85
CA VAL A 240 6.06 10.64 1.11
C VAL A 240 6.61 10.03 -0.19
N MET A 241 5.82 9.99 -1.27
CA MET A 241 6.33 9.55 -2.58
C MET A 241 7.45 10.47 -3.10
N ILE A 242 7.31 11.79 -2.93
CA ILE A 242 8.33 12.78 -3.31
C ILE A 242 9.61 12.59 -2.51
N ASP A 243 9.55 12.38 -1.19
CA ASP A 243 10.71 12.41 -0.28
C ASP A 243 11.30 11.02 0.10
N ALA A 244 10.46 10.02 0.40
CA ALA A 244 10.89 8.68 0.77
C ALA A 244 11.05 7.77 -0.45
N ALA A 245 10.02 7.65 -1.30
CA ALA A 245 10.09 6.80 -2.49
C ALA A 245 11.00 7.36 -3.60
N ARG A 246 11.34 8.65 -3.53
CA ARG A 246 12.25 9.34 -4.48
C ARG A 246 11.80 9.28 -5.94
N ILE A 247 10.51 9.50 -6.20
CA ILE A 247 9.99 9.59 -7.58
C ILE A 247 10.76 10.63 -8.42
N ASN A 248 11.02 10.29 -9.69
CA ASN A 248 11.84 11.07 -10.62
C ASN A 248 11.08 12.24 -11.24
N THR A 249 9.79 12.05 -11.57
CA THR A 249 8.90 13.05 -12.14
C THR A 249 7.46 12.84 -11.65
N ILE A 250 6.63 13.88 -11.69
CA ILE A 250 5.17 13.76 -11.57
C ILE A 250 4.52 14.26 -12.86
N THR A 251 3.80 13.40 -13.56
CA THR A 251 2.85 13.80 -14.61
C THR A 251 1.46 13.86 -14.01
N VAL A 252 0.84 15.04 -14.01
CA VAL A 252 -0.54 15.25 -13.55
C VAL A 252 -1.45 15.36 -14.76
N MET A 253 -2.36 14.40 -14.95
CA MET A 253 -3.36 14.44 -16.02
C MET A 253 -4.73 14.79 -15.45
N MET A 254 -5.34 15.86 -15.98
CA MET A 254 -6.61 16.41 -15.54
C MET A 254 -7.58 16.51 -16.71
N MET A 255 -8.89 16.45 -16.43
CA MET A 255 -9.90 16.84 -17.40
C MET A 255 -10.05 18.38 -17.44
N GLU A 256 -10.58 18.93 -18.52
CA GLU A 256 -10.85 20.37 -18.68
C GLU A 256 -11.92 20.92 -17.72
N VAL A 257 -12.69 20.04 -17.08
CA VAL A 257 -13.74 20.43 -16.13
C VAL A 257 -13.17 20.99 -14.83
N PRO A 258 -13.80 22.02 -14.23
CA PRO A 258 -13.21 22.80 -13.13
C PRO A 258 -12.90 21.95 -11.88
N CYS A 259 -13.61 20.84 -11.67
CA CYS A 259 -13.37 19.96 -10.52
C CYS A 259 -12.03 19.23 -10.55
N CYS A 260 -11.36 19.09 -11.70
CA CYS A 260 -10.04 18.45 -11.75
C CYS A 260 -8.91 19.38 -11.25
N SER A 261 -9.14 20.69 -11.12
CA SER A 261 -8.14 21.65 -10.62
C SER A 261 -7.61 21.34 -9.22
N GLY A 262 -8.39 20.63 -8.39
CA GLY A 262 -7.93 20.15 -7.08
C GLY A 262 -6.72 19.21 -7.16
N LEU A 263 -6.56 18.46 -8.26
CA LEU A 263 -5.49 17.48 -8.42
C LEU A 263 -4.12 18.17 -8.50
N ILE A 264 -4.00 19.23 -9.31
CA ILE A 264 -2.76 20.01 -9.40
C ILE A 264 -2.49 20.82 -8.13
N GLN A 265 -3.54 21.22 -7.39
CA GLN A 265 -3.39 21.93 -6.13
C GLN A 265 -2.85 21.01 -5.03
N MET A 266 -3.30 19.74 -4.98
CA MET A 266 -2.71 18.75 -4.06
C MET A 266 -1.23 18.53 -4.34
N VAL A 267 -0.84 18.36 -5.61
CA VAL A 267 0.58 18.23 -6.01
C VAL A 267 1.40 19.47 -5.66
N ARG A 268 0.89 20.68 -5.91
CA ARG A 268 1.56 21.94 -5.52
C ARG A 268 1.75 22.05 -4.00
N THR A 269 0.78 21.64 -3.20
CA THR A 269 0.91 21.62 -1.74
C THR A 269 1.93 20.57 -1.29
N ALA A 270 1.93 19.38 -1.90
CA ALA A 270 2.93 18.34 -1.60
C ALA A 270 4.36 18.81 -1.96
N LEU A 271 4.57 19.46 -3.11
CA LEU A 271 5.84 20.08 -3.50
C LEU A 271 6.32 21.21 -2.57
N ALA A 272 5.40 21.85 -1.85
CA ALA A 272 5.71 22.88 -0.86
C ALA A 272 6.07 22.29 0.51
N ARG A 273 5.50 21.13 0.86
CA ARG A 273 5.82 20.35 2.08
C ARG A 273 7.10 19.52 1.94
N ALA A 274 7.35 18.99 0.74
CA ALA A 274 8.48 18.11 0.45
C ALA A 274 9.83 18.83 0.53
N SER A 275 10.81 18.13 1.11
CA SER A 275 12.21 18.54 1.18
C SER A 275 12.91 18.46 -0.18
N ARG A 276 12.54 17.51 -1.05
CA ARG A 276 13.01 17.43 -2.44
C ARG A 276 12.11 18.22 -3.40
N LYS A 277 12.74 18.82 -4.42
CA LYS A 277 12.05 19.24 -5.64
C LYS A 277 12.04 18.11 -6.68
N VAL A 278 10.86 17.85 -7.24
CA VAL A 278 10.65 16.92 -8.35
C VAL A 278 10.04 17.70 -9.53
N PRO A 279 10.48 17.48 -10.79
CA PRO A 279 9.86 18.11 -11.96
C PRO A 279 8.40 17.67 -12.13
N VAL A 280 7.50 18.63 -12.38
CA VAL A 280 6.08 18.36 -12.58
C VAL A 280 5.62 18.77 -13.97
N LYS A 281 4.88 17.88 -14.60
CA LYS A 281 4.29 18.04 -15.92
C LYS A 281 2.77 18.01 -15.79
N ALA A 282 2.09 19.09 -16.15
CA ALA A 282 0.63 19.19 -16.13
C ALA A 282 0.04 19.04 -17.54
N ILE A 283 -0.92 18.14 -17.68
CA ILE A 283 -1.63 17.86 -18.95
C ILE A 283 -3.13 18.02 -18.72
N THR A 284 -3.78 18.82 -19.56
CA THR A 284 -5.24 19.02 -19.55
C THR A 284 -5.86 18.32 -20.75
N VAL A 285 -6.87 17.50 -20.51
CA VAL A 285 -7.56 16.64 -21.49
C VAL A 285 -9.03 17.08 -21.60
N SER A 286 -9.55 17.24 -22.82
CA SER A 286 -10.97 17.56 -23.04
C SER A 286 -11.88 16.37 -22.70
N ILE A 287 -13.18 16.63 -22.55
CA ILE A 287 -14.21 15.58 -22.42
C ILE A 287 -14.26 14.64 -23.63
N GLU A 288 -13.68 15.04 -24.76
CA GLU A 288 -13.51 14.24 -25.98
C GLU A 288 -12.17 13.48 -26.05
N GLY A 289 -11.36 13.49 -24.99
CA GLY A 289 -10.07 12.78 -24.94
C GLY A 289 -8.92 13.44 -25.69
N LYS A 290 -9.07 14.71 -26.11
CA LYS A 290 -8.03 15.48 -26.81
C LYS A 290 -7.16 16.23 -25.79
N ILE A 291 -5.85 16.25 -25.97
CA ILE A 291 -4.96 17.09 -25.15
C ILE A 291 -5.17 18.55 -25.55
N LEU A 292 -5.52 19.39 -24.57
CA LEU A 292 -5.70 20.84 -24.73
C LEU A 292 -4.45 21.63 -24.31
N GLN A 293 -3.75 21.15 -23.28
CA GLN A 293 -2.53 21.75 -22.75
C GLN A 293 -1.57 20.66 -22.27
N ASP A 294 -0.28 20.89 -22.46
CA ASP A 294 0.83 20.04 -21.99
C ASP A 294 1.99 20.99 -21.64
N ASN A 295 2.27 21.17 -20.35
CA ASN A 295 3.28 22.12 -19.86
C ASN A 295 4.05 21.55 -18.66
N TRP A 296 5.33 21.93 -18.51
CA TRP A 296 6.07 21.76 -17.26
C TRP A 296 5.81 22.94 -16.33
N ILE A 297 5.73 22.69 -15.02
CA ILE A 297 5.43 23.69 -13.97
C ILE A 297 6.33 23.54 -12.73
#